data_AF-A0A6A8AVD6-F1
#
_entry.id   AF-A0A6A8AVD6-F1
#
_cell.length_a   1.000
_cell.length_b   1.000
_cell.length_c   1.000
_cell.angle_alpha   90.00
_cell.angle_beta   90.00
_cell.angle_gamma   90.00
#
_symmetry.space_group_name_H-M   'P 1'
#
loop_
_entity.id
_entity.type
_entity.pdbx_description
1 polymer ?
#
loop_
_entity_poly.entity_id
_entity_poly.type
_entity_poly.pdbx_seq_one_letter_code
_entity_poly.pdbx_strand_id
1 'polypeptide(L)' 'MQYILATDVGSTTTKARLFYKIEGEWRFLVAGEAPTTVEAPFEDVTMGVQNAVR' A
#
# COMPACT_ATOMS: atom_id res chain seq x y z
N MET A 1 8.22 17.99 6.68
CA MET A 1 8.35 16.53 6.66
C MET A 1 7.54 16.01 5.48
N GLN A 2 8.13 15.25 4.54
CA GLN A 2 7.43 14.74 3.35
C GLN A 2 7.39 13.22 3.38
N TYR A 3 6.23 12.66 3.05
CA TYR A 3 5.98 11.22 2.98
C TYR A 3 5.32 10.89 1.65
N ILE A 4 5.62 9.71 1.12
CA ILE A 4 4.90 9.10 0.00
C ILE A 4 4.50 7.70 0.41
N LEU A 5 3.21 7.40 0.25
CA LEU A 5 2.69 6.05 0.31
C LEU A 5 2.47 5.56 -1.12
N ALA A 6 3.19 4.52 -1.51
CA ALA A 6 3.00 3.84 -2.79
C ALA A 6 2.18 2.57 -2.56
N THR A 7 1.08 2.40 -3.29
CA THR A 7 0.26 1.20 -3.25
C THR A 7 0.24 0.51 -4.60
N ASP A 8 0.48 -0.80 -4.59
CA ASP A 8 0.37 -1.68 -5.76
C ASP A 8 -0.83 -2.61 -5.55
N VAL A 9 -1.84 -2.49 -6.40
CA VAL A 9 -3.11 -3.22 -6.31
C VAL A 9 -3.12 -4.31 -7.38
N GLY A 10 -2.72 -5.51 -6.99
CA GLY A 10 -2.71 -6.68 -7.86
C GLY A 10 -3.96 -7.56 -7.73
N SER A 11 -3.99 -8.63 -8.53
CA SER A 11 -5.07 -9.64 -8.52
C SER A 11 -4.98 -10.66 -7.39
N THR A 12 -3.83 -10.80 -6.73
CA THR A 12 -3.67 -11.68 -5.56
C THR A 12 -3.46 -10.88 -4.28
N THR A 13 -2.68 -9.81 -4.35
CA THR A 13 -2.24 -9.05 -3.17
C THR A 13 -2.29 -7.55 -3.45
N THR A 14 -2.58 -6.77 -2.42
CA THR A 14 -2.36 -5.33 -2.38
C THR A 14 -1.19 -5.03 -1.47
N LYS A 15 -0.22 -4.26 -1.95
CA LYS A 15 1.00 -3.90 -1.21
C LYS A 15 1.01 -2.40 -0.95
N ALA A 16 1.50 -2.00 0.22
CA ALA A 16 1.70 -0.61 0.61
C ALA A 16 3.16 -0.41 1.05
N ARG A 17 3.81 0.65 0.56
CA ARG A 17 5.18 1.01 0.93
C ARG A 17 5.24 2.49 1.29
N LEU A 18 5.61 2.79 2.53
CA LEU A 18 5.77 4.15 3.02
C LEU A 18 7.24 4.56 2.91
N PHE A 19 7.45 5.73 2.30
CA PHE A 19 8.74 6.37 2.19
C PHE A 19 8.68 7.75 2.84
N TYR A 20 9.81 8.21 3.34
CA TYR A 20 9.97 9.54 3.90
C TYR A 20 11.22 10.20 3.34
N LYS A 21 11.17 11.53 3.19
CA LYS A 21 12.27 12.30 2.60
C LYS A 21 13.20 12.84 3.67
N ILE A 22 14.48 12.43 3.65
CA ILE A 22 15.56 12.99 4.49
C ILE A 22 16.63 13.55 3.56
N GLU A 23 17.07 14.78 3.80
CA GLU A 23 18.20 15.40 3.08
C GLU A 23 18.08 15.35 1.54
N GLY A 24 16.85 15.45 1.03
CA GLY A 24 16.59 15.39 -0.41
C GLY A 24 16.35 13.99 -0.96
N GLU A 25 16.68 12.95 -0.20
CA GLU A 25 16.59 11.54 -0.61
C GLU A 25 15.38 10.83 -0.02
N TRP A 26 14.78 9.93 -0.80
CA TRP A 26 13.70 9.06 -0.33
C TRP A 26 14.25 7.84 0.38
N ARG A 27 13.77 7.59 1.61
CA ARG A 27 14.13 6.43 2.41
C ARG A 27 12.89 5.58 2.64
N PHE A 28 13.05 4.26 2.51
CA PHE A 28 12.03 3.30 2.90
C PHE A 28 11.80 3.36 4.42
N LEU A 29 10.54 3.30 4.85
CA LEU A 29 10.16 3.33 6.26
C LEU A 29 9.49 2.03 6.69
N VAL A 30 8.37 1.68 6.04
CA VAL A 30 7.57 0.51 6.41
C VAL A 30 6.81 -0.04 5.21
N ALA A 31 6.53 -1.34 5.29
CA ALA A 31 5.81 -2.11 4.29
C ALA A 31 4.58 -2.77 4.93
N GLY A 32 3.47 -2.74 4.22
CA GLY A 32 2.29 -3.55 4.50
C GLY A 32 1.84 -4.32 3.27
N GLU A 33 1.15 -5.42 3.49
CA GLU A 33 0.64 -6.29 2.44
C GLU A 33 -0.62 -7.01 2.95
N ALA A 34 -1.63 -7.08 2.09
CA ALA A 34 -2.86 -7.79 2.36
C ALA A 34 -3.31 -8.54 1.10
N PRO A 35 -4.12 -9.60 1.22
CA PRO A 35 -4.85 -10.15 0.08
C PRO A 35 -5.65 -9.04 -0.63
N THR A 36 -5.70 -9.09 -1.96
CA THR A 36 -6.54 -8.15 -2.71
C THR A 36 -8.02 -8.47 -2.48
N THR A 37 -8.87 -7.50 -2.80
CA THR A 37 -10.33 -7.61 -2.69
C THR A 37 -11.00 -7.29 -4.04
N VAL A 38 -10.29 -7.50 -5.15
CA VAL A 38 -10.77 -7.25 -6.51
C VAL A 38 -11.87 -8.22 -6.96
N GLU A 39 -11.84 -9.46 -6.43
CA GLU A 39 -12.78 -10.52 -6.80
C GLU A 39 -13.99 -10.56 -5.84
N ALA A 40 -15.03 -11.28 -6.27
CA ALA A 40 -16.15 -11.65 -5.41
C ALA A 40 -15.68 -12.36 -4.12
N PRO A 41 -16.34 -12.13 -2.97
CA PRO A 41 -17.57 -11.35 -2.79
C PRO A 41 -17.35 -9.85 -2.51
N PHE A 42 -16.10 -9.37 -2.55
CA PHE A 42 -15.79 -8.00 -2.13
C PHE A 42 -15.91 -7.01 -3.28
N GLU A 43 -15.32 -7.33 -4.43
CA GLU A 43 -15.36 -6.52 -5.66
C GLU A 43 -15.04 -5.03 -5.43
N ASP A 44 -14.20 -4.74 -4.42
CA ASP A 44 -13.81 -3.40 -4.02
C ASP A 44 -12.36 -3.42 -3.56
N VAL A 45 -11.45 -3.00 -4.44
CA VAL A 45 -10.02 -2.94 -4.17
C VAL A 45 -9.62 -1.96 -3.07
N THR A 46 -10.47 -0.99 -2.73
CA THR A 46 -10.15 0.00 -1.69
C THR A 46 -10.08 -0.64 -0.31
N MET A 47 -10.84 -1.72 -0.07
CA MET A 47 -10.72 -2.54 1.14
C MET A 47 -9.34 -3.19 1.26
N GLY A 48 -8.82 -3.75 0.17
CA GLY A 48 -7.47 -4.32 0.09
C GLY A 48 -6.39 -3.26 0.37
N VAL A 49 -6.56 -2.04 -0.14
CA VAL A 49 -5.68 -0.91 0.16
C VAL A 49 -5.72 -0.55 1.63
N GLN A 50 -6.91 -0.40 2.23
CA GLN A 50 -7.05 -0.08 3.65
C GLN A 50 -6.42 -1.16 4.54
N ASN A 51 -6.59 -2.43 4.19
CA ASN A 51 -5.99 -3.55 4.92
C ASN A 51 -4.45 -3.56 4.80
N ALA A 52 -3.90 -3.22 3.63
CA ALA A 52 -2.46 -3.16 3.43
C ALA A 52 -1.79 -1.95 4.10
N VAL A 53 -2.56 -0.89 4.41
CA VAL A 53 -2.07 0.35 5.05
C VAL A 53 -2.21 0.32 6.58
N ARG A 54 -2.94 -0.66 7.12
CA ARG A 54 -3.31 -0.76 8.54
C ARG A 54 -2.12 -0.97 9.48
#